data_AF-A0A023FPT4-F1
#
_entry.id   AF-A0A023FPT4-F1
#
_cell.length_a   1.000
_cell.length_b   1.000
_cell.length_c   1.000
_cell.angle_alpha   90.00
_cell.angle_beta   90.00
_cell.angle_gamma   90.00
#
_symmetry.space_group_name_H-M   'P 1'
#
loop_
_entity.id
_entity.type
_entity.pdbx_description
1 polymer ?
#
loop_
_entity_poly.entity_id
_entity_poly.type
_entity_poly.pdbx_seq_one_letter_code
_entity_poly.pdbx_strand_id
1 'polypeptide(L)'
;AVSVTQEKMFQHLCNQGEFDIVCLTLDDRLPFVVKRTQYGAATGRGLFFEIQYAPCIRDETSLRNTIANCQTLIHAGKGKGVIISSGAWMPQELRGPYDAANLGFLYGLTECTTHEAVFRNCRNVVMHAETRRKADRAVIFSKAVDELSAKDRWLVDACKVPGTEGAAAKASTSGDSKSYGPPPKKKKRKGLS
;
A
#
# COMPACT_ATOMS: atom_id res chain seq x y z
N ALA A 1 6.18 -8.92 -5.75
CA ALA A 1 5.08 -9.83 -5.38
C ALA A 1 5.62 -11.25 -5.39
N VAL A 2 5.12 -12.14 -4.53
CA VAL A 2 5.55 -13.55 -4.48
C VAL A 2 4.30 -14.44 -4.47
N SER A 3 4.26 -15.41 -5.38
CA SER A 3 3.21 -16.44 -5.40
C SER A 3 3.60 -17.60 -4.49
N VAL A 4 2.66 -18.05 -3.66
CA VAL A 4 2.93 -19.06 -2.64
C VAL A 4 1.97 -20.23 -2.75
N THR A 5 2.54 -21.43 -2.90
CA THR A 5 1.78 -22.69 -3.02
C THR A 5 1.96 -23.61 -1.82
N GLN A 6 3.03 -23.48 -1.04
CA GLN A 6 3.34 -24.36 0.09
C GLN A 6 3.16 -23.67 1.45
N GLU A 7 2.57 -24.35 2.44
CA GLU A 7 2.31 -23.78 3.79
C GLU A 7 3.59 -23.34 4.51
N LYS A 8 4.66 -24.16 4.43
CA LYS A 8 5.94 -23.84 5.09
C LYS A 8 6.56 -22.56 4.53
N MET A 9 6.50 -22.41 3.20
CA MET A 9 6.95 -21.21 2.52
C MET A 9 6.09 -20.01 2.93
N PHE A 10 4.76 -20.17 2.95
CA PHE A 10 3.84 -19.14 3.40
C PHE A 10 4.17 -18.63 4.80
N GLN A 11 4.32 -19.53 5.77
CA GLN A 11 4.66 -19.17 7.15
C GLN A 11 6.00 -18.43 7.24
N HIS A 12 7.02 -18.90 6.53
CA HIS A 12 8.33 -18.25 6.53
C HIS A 12 8.25 -16.84 5.94
N LEU A 13 7.58 -16.70 4.79
CA LEU A 13 7.42 -15.44 4.08
C LEU A 13 6.61 -14.42 4.88
N CYS A 14 5.54 -14.83 5.57
CA CYS A 14 4.80 -13.95 6.48
C CYS A 14 5.70 -13.37 7.59
N ASN A 15 6.63 -14.15 8.14
CA ASN A 15 7.46 -13.75 9.27
C ASN A 15 8.74 -12.99 8.87
N GLN A 16 9.41 -13.40 7.79
CA GLN A 16 10.76 -12.94 7.43
C GLN A 16 10.87 -12.41 6.00
N GLY A 17 9.84 -12.56 5.17
CA GLY A 17 9.92 -12.22 3.75
C GLY A 17 10.04 -10.72 3.44
N GLU A 18 10.93 -10.37 2.52
CA GLU A 18 11.18 -9.00 2.05
C GLU A 18 10.49 -8.74 0.71
N PHE A 19 9.16 -8.63 0.72
CA PHE A 19 8.33 -8.33 -0.46
C PHE A 19 7.06 -7.59 0.01
N ASP A 20 6.25 -7.04 -0.90
CA ASP A 20 5.08 -6.22 -0.50
C ASP A 20 3.73 -6.91 -0.71
N ILE A 21 3.65 -7.83 -1.69
CA ILE A 21 2.41 -8.51 -2.08
C ILE A 21 2.60 -10.03 -2.02
N VAL A 22 1.68 -10.71 -1.35
CA VAL A 22 1.49 -12.16 -1.37
C VAL A 22 0.38 -12.50 -2.36
N CYS A 23 0.71 -13.30 -3.37
CA CYS A 23 -0.26 -13.84 -4.32
C CYS A 23 -0.61 -15.26 -3.88
N LEU A 24 -1.91 -15.57 -3.77
CA LEU A 24 -2.39 -16.92 -3.54
C LEU A 24 -3.13 -17.39 -4.79
N THR A 25 -2.90 -18.63 -5.19
CA THR A 25 -3.70 -19.31 -6.23
C THR A 25 -5.04 -19.71 -5.60
N LEU A 26 -6.05 -18.85 -5.78
CA LEU A 26 -7.38 -19.01 -5.19
C LEU A 26 -8.37 -19.69 -6.17
N ASP A 27 -7.97 -19.84 -7.42
CA ASP A 27 -8.71 -20.49 -8.51
C ASP A 27 -8.89 -22.01 -8.30
N ASP A 28 -7.93 -22.64 -7.63
CA ASP A 28 -8.01 -24.03 -7.20
C ASP A 28 -8.14 -24.16 -5.68
N ARG A 29 -8.42 -25.37 -5.20
CA ARG A 29 -8.46 -25.65 -3.77
C ARG A 29 -7.10 -25.34 -3.15
N LEU A 30 -7.06 -24.38 -2.22
CA LEU A 30 -5.82 -24.01 -1.54
C LEU A 30 -5.28 -25.23 -0.77
N PRO A 31 -3.99 -25.59 -0.94
CA PRO A 31 -3.44 -26.80 -0.34
C PRO A 31 -3.24 -26.69 1.18
N PHE A 32 -3.42 -25.49 1.75
CA PHE A 32 -3.31 -25.20 3.18
C PHE A 32 -4.34 -24.17 3.61
N VAL A 33 -4.57 -24.06 4.91
CA VAL A 33 -5.48 -23.05 5.49
C VAL A 33 -4.66 -21.86 5.98
N VAL A 34 -5.05 -20.66 5.59
CA VAL A 34 -4.41 -19.42 6.06
C VAL A 34 -4.80 -19.17 7.51
N LYS A 35 -3.84 -19.31 8.41
CA LYS A 35 -4.05 -19.09 9.86
C LYS A 35 -4.06 -17.60 10.16
N ARG A 36 -4.96 -17.18 11.06
CA ARG A 36 -5.06 -15.78 11.53
C ARG A 36 -3.75 -15.23 12.09
N THR A 37 -2.94 -16.06 12.73
CA THR A 37 -1.62 -15.68 13.26
C THR A 37 -0.65 -15.32 12.14
N GLN A 38 -0.59 -16.13 11.08
CA GLN A 38 0.26 -15.89 9.91
C GLN A 38 -0.22 -14.66 9.14
N TYR A 39 -1.54 -14.53 8.95
CA TYR A 39 -2.13 -13.34 8.32
C TYR A 39 -1.82 -12.06 9.10
N GLY A 40 -1.97 -12.10 10.43
CA GLY A 40 -1.64 -10.98 11.31
C GLY A 40 -0.16 -10.61 11.27
N ALA A 41 0.73 -11.59 11.25
CA ALA A 41 2.17 -11.37 11.11
C ALA A 41 2.52 -10.69 9.78
N ALA A 42 1.90 -11.13 8.68
CA ALA A 42 2.08 -10.53 7.37
C ALA A 42 1.58 -9.07 7.32
N THR A 43 0.34 -8.83 7.72
CA THR A 43 -0.25 -7.48 7.72
C THR A 43 0.44 -6.53 8.69
N GLY A 44 0.91 -7.02 9.84
CA GLY A 44 1.70 -6.23 10.79
C GLY A 44 3.02 -5.71 10.21
N ARG A 45 3.55 -6.39 9.19
CA ARG A 45 4.76 -5.99 8.44
C ARG A 45 4.44 -5.14 7.21
N GLY A 46 3.18 -4.76 7.00
CA GLY A 46 2.77 -3.98 5.83
C GLY A 46 2.63 -4.81 4.54
N LEU A 47 2.52 -6.14 4.65
CA LEU A 47 2.24 -7.01 3.50
C LEU A 47 0.75 -6.98 3.13
N PHE A 48 0.48 -7.09 1.83
CA PHE A 48 -0.87 -7.17 1.28
C PHE A 48 -1.10 -8.50 0.57
N PHE A 49 -2.32 -9.01 0.62
CA PHE A 49 -2.77 -10.21 -0.07
C PHE A 49 -3.51 -9.86 -1.34
N GLU A 50 -3.10 -10.41 -2.47
CA GLU A 50 -3.73 -10.21 -3.76
C GLU A 50 -4.86 -11.24 -3.99
N ILE A 51 -6.00 -10.74 -4.47
CA ILE A 51 -7.12 -11.54 -4.98
C ILE A 51 -7.30 -11.19 -6.46
N GLN A 52 -7.12 -12.20 -7.32
CA GLN A 52 -7.32 -12.05 -8.77
C GLN A 52 -8.74 -12.43 -9.14
N TYR A 53 -9.45 -11.54 -9.85
CA TYR A 53 -10.84 -11.79 -10.21
C TYR A 53 -11.03 -12.44 -11.59
N ALA A 54 -10.06 -12.40 -12.50
CA ALA A 54 -10.22 -13.01 -13.83
C ALA A 54 -10.59 -14.51 -13.79
N PRO A 55 -10.07 -15.35 -12.87
CA PRO A 55 -10.50 -16.74 -12.75
C PRO A 55 -12.01 -16.89 -12.52
N CYS A 56 -12.65 -15.93 -11.83
CA CYS A 56 -14.11 -15.92 -11.63
C CYS A 56 -14.91 -15.73 -12.92
N ILE A 57 -14.30 -15.17 -13.97
CA ILE A 57 -14.96 -14.89 -15.24
C ILE A 57 -14.81 -16.07 -16.21
N ARG A 58 -13.73 -16.84 -16.09
CA ARG A 58 -13.35 -17.89 -17.05
C ARG A 58 -14.15 -19.18 -16.88
N ASP A 59 -14.27 -19.66 -15.65
CA ASP A 59 -14.91 -20.95 -15.35
C ASP A 59 -15.72 -20.91 -14.04
N GLU A 60 -16.83 -21.65 -14.01
CA GLU A 60 -17.70 -21.74 -12.84
C GLU A 60 -17.05 -22.50 -11.68
N THR A 61 -16.16 -23.46 -11.96
CA THR A 61 -15.43 -24.17 -10.91
C THR A 61 -14.42 -23.25 -10.25
N SER A 62 -13.64 -22.51 -11.04
CA SER A 62 -12.72 -21.48 -10.54
C SER A 62 -13.45 -20.37 -9.78
N LEU A 63 -14.64 -19.95 -10.23
CA LEU A 63 -15.50 -19.01 -9.52
C LEU A 63 -15.84 -19.51 -8.11
N ARG A 64 -16.37 -20.74 -7.99
CA ARG A 64 -16.76 -21.33 -6.70
C ARG A 64 -15.57 -21.48 -5.76
N ASN A 65 -14.44 -21.97 -6.28
CA ASN A 65 -13.20 -22.12 -5.51
C ASN A 65 -12.69 -20.75 -5.02
N THR A 66 -12.62 -19.77 -5.93
CA THR A 66 -12.14 -18.42 -5.59
C THR A 66 -12.98 -17.79 -4.50
N ILE A 67 -14.32 -17.83 -4.63
CA ILE A 67 -15.21 -17.26 -3.60
C ILE A 67 -14.99 -17.95 -2.24
N ALA A 68 -14.96 -19.29 -2.20
CA ALA A 68 -14.78 -20.04 -0.95
C ALA A 68 -13.41 -19.79 -0.29
N ASN A 69 -12.35 -19.78 -1.10
CA ASN A 69 -10.99 -19.51 -0.61
C ASN A 69 -10.85 -18.05 -0.13
N CYS A 70 -11.42 -17.08 -0.87
CA CYS A 70 -11.44 -15.68 -0.48
C CYS A 70 -12.17 -15.46 0.85
N GLN A 71 -13.33 -16.09 1.05
CA GLN A 71 -14.07 -15.99 2.31
C GLN A 71 -13.24 -16.53 3.48
N THR A 72 -12.52 -17.64 3.29
CA THR A 72 -11.61 -18.19 4.29
C THR A 72 -10.45 -17.22 4.61
N LEU A 73 -9.86 -16.62 3.58
CA LEU A 73 -8.79 -15.63 3.70
C LEU A 73 -9.28 -14.37 4.44
N ILE A 74 -10.43 -13.83 4.05
CA ILE A 74 -11.03 -12.63 4.64
C ILE A 74 -11.45 -12.89 6.08
N HIS A 75 -11.93 -14.09 6.40
CA HIS A 75 -12.22 -14.46 7.78
C HIS A 75 -10.95 -14.45 8.64
N ALA A 76 -9.83 -14.96 8.14
CA ALA A 76 -8.54 -14.91 8.84
C ALA A 76 -8.03 -13.47 9.03
N GLY A 77 -8.22 -12.61 8.03
CA GLY A 77 -7.70 -11.25 7.98
C GLY A 77 -8.63 -10.12 8.44
N LYS A 78 -9.92 -10.42 8.67
CA LYS A 78 -10.99 -9.44 8.87
C LYS A 78 -11.03 -8.36 7.78
N GLY A 79 -10.73 -8.74 6.53
CA GLY A 79 -10.73 -7.84 5.36
C GLY A 79 -9.62 -6.79 5.30
N LYS A 80 -8.61 -6.83 6.18
CA LYS A 80 -7.49 -5.89 6.17
C LYS A 80 -6.36 -6.35 5.26
N GLY A 81 -5.70 -5.42 4.57
CA GLY A 81 -4.50 -5.73 3.77
C GLY A 81 -4.80 -6.60 2.56
N VAL A 82 -5.93 -6.39 1.89
CA VAL A 82 -6.33 -7.10 0.67
C VAL A 82 -6.27 -6.16 -0.52
N ILE A 83 -5.84 -6.66 -1.67
CA ILE A 83 -5.88 -5.97 -2.95
C ILE A 83 -6.65 -6.82 -3.95
N ILE A 84 -7.52 -6.19 -4.72
CA ILE A 84 -8.23 -6.84 -5.83
C ILE A 84 -7.55 -6.43 -7.13
N SER A 85 -7.09 -7.40 -7.89
CA SER A 85 -6.42 -7.23 -9.18
C SER A 85 -7.11 -8.05 -10.26
N SER A 86 -6.86 -7.72 -11.53
CA SER A 86 -7.50 -8.42 -12.63
C SER A 86 -6.95 -9.84 -12.81
N GLY A 87 -5.63 -10.05 -12.80
CA GLY A 87 -5.05 -11.34 -13.23
C GLY A 87 -5.44 -11.72 -14.66
N ALA A 88 -5.84 -10.73 -15.46
CA ALA A 88 -6.36 -10.91 -16.80
C ALA A 88 -5.24 -11.27 -17.79
N TRP A 89 -5.51 -12.23 -18.66
CA TRP A 89 -4.67 -12.54 -19.82
C TRP A 89 -5.25 -11.96 -21.10
N MET A 90 -6.57 -11.75 -21.14
CA MET A 90 -7.29 -11.22 -22.29
C MET A 90 -7.93 -9.87 -21.95
N PRO A 91 -8.01 -8.91 -22.89
CA PRO A 91 -8.64 -7.62 -22.64
C PRO A 91 -10.12 -7.71 -22.20
N GLN A 92 -10.82 -8.76 -22.64
CA GLN A 92 -12.23 -9.01 -22.32
C GLN A 92 -12.48 -9.34 -20.84
N GLU A 93 -11.44 -9.73 -20.12
CA GLU A 93 -11.49 -10.05 -18.70
C GLU A 93 -11.33 -8.80 -17.83
N LEU A 94 -10.94 -7.66 -18.39
CA LEU A 94 -10.81 -6.41 -17.64
C LEU A 94 -12.18 -5.86 -17.24
N ARG A 95 -12.24 -5.25 -16.06
CA ARG A 95 -13.42 -4.57 -15.51
C ARG A 95 -13.05 -3.18 -15.05
N GLY A 96 -14.04 -2.29 -15.00
CA GLY A 96 -13.86 -0.98 -14.39
C GLY A 96 -13.47 -1.11 -12.91
N PRO A 97 -12.81 -0.11 -12.31
CA PRO A 97 -12.35 -0.19 -10.92
C PRO A 97 -13.51 -0.37 -9.93
N TYR A 98 -14.66 0.25 -10.17
CA TYR A 98 -15.86 0.07 -9.34
C TYR A 98 -16.52 -1.30 -9.53
N ASP A 99 -16.49 -1.86 -10.75
CA ASP A 99 -16.99 -3.20 -11.01
C ASP A 99 -16.12 -4.25 -10.31
N ALA A 100 -14.79 -4.08 -10.38
CA ALA A 100 -13.84 -4.92 -9.66
C ALA A 100 -14.01 -4.78 -8.14
N ALA A 101 -14.29 -3.58 -7.64
CA ALA A 101 -14.63 -3.37 -6.24
C ALA A 101 -15.90 -4.14 -5.89
N ASN A 102 -16.97 -4.06 -6.67
CA ASN A 102 -18.22 -4.76 -6.35
C ASN A 102 -18.07 -6.28 -6.17
N LEU A 103 -17.09 -6.92 -6.81
CA LEU A 103 -16.76 -8.34 -6.57
C LEU A 103 -16.29 -8.63 -5.14
N GLY A 104 -15.71 -7.63 -4.46
CA GLY A 104 -15.30 -7.69 -3.06
C GLY A 104 -16.44 -8.09 -2.11
N PHE A 105 -17.68 -7.70 -2.42
CA PHE A 105 -18.85 -8.11 -1.63
C PHE A 105 -19.06 -9.63 -1.66
N LEU A 106 -18.82 -10.29 -2.79
CA LEU A 106 -18.93 -11.75 -2.93
C LEU A 106 -17.89 -12.48 -2.08
N TYR A 107 -16.72 -11.86 -1.89
CA TYR A 107 -15.65 -12.38 -1.05
C TYR A 107 -15.93 -12.19 0.45
N GLY A 108 -16.94 -11.40 0.83
CA GLY A 108 -17.29 -11.11 2.22
C GLY A 108 -16.59 -9.86 2.79
N LEU A 109 -16.10 -8.96 1.92
CA LEU A 109 -15.63 -7.64 2.33
C LEU A 109 -16.82 -6.70 2.62
N THR A 110 -16.60 -5.76 3.53
CA THR A 110 -17.55 -4.65 3.77
C THR A 110 -17.33 -3.55 2.73
N GLU A 111 -18.33 -2.70 2.51
CA GLU A 111 -18.29 -1.59 1.54
C GLU A 111 -17.01 -0.75 1.63
N CYS A 112 -16.63 -0.32 2.84
CA CYS A 112 -15.41 0.44 3.03
C CYS A 112 -14.17 -0.38 2.63
N THR A 113 -14.05 -1.63 3.11
CA THR A 113 -12.87 -2.46 2.82
C THR A 113 -12.77 -2.84 1.34
N THR A 114 -13.90 -3.00 0.67
CA THR A 114 -14.03 -3.30 -0.74
C THR A 114 -13.47 -2.17 -1.61
N HIS A 115 -13.91 -0.94 -1.36
CA HIS A 115 -13.38 0.24 -2.04
C HIS A 115 -11.88 0.40 -1.77
N GLU A 116 -11.48 0.25 -0.51
CA GLU A 116 -10.09 0.36 -0.09
C GLU A 116 -9.16 -0.67 -0.75
N ALA A 117 -9.66 -1.88 -1.05
CA ALA A 117 -8.89 -2.93 -1.71
C ALA A 117 -8.46 -2.57 -3.13
N VAL A 118 -9.24 -1.77 -3.86
CA VAL A 118 -8.91 -1.34 -5.23
C VAL A 118 -8.15 -0.02 -5.24
N PHE A 119 -8.47 0.90 -4.33
CA PHE A 119 -7.92 2.25 -4.33
C PHE A 119 -6.77 2.45 -3.32
N ARG A 120 -7.09 2.58 -2.02
CA ARG A 120 -6.10 3.02 -1.02
C ARG A 120 -5.03 1.97 -0.74
N ASN A 121 -5.38 0.68 -0.71
CA ASN A 121 -4.43 -0.40 -0.45
C ASN A 121 -3.38 -0.52 -1.57
N CYS A 122 -3.77 -0.34 -2.83
CA CYS A 122 -2.86 -0.29 -3.97
C CYS A 122 -1.83 0.83 -3.80
N ARG A 123 -2.27 2.04 -3.42
CA ARG A 123 -1.36 3.15 -3.11
C ARG A 123 -0.43 2.83 -1.94
N ASN A 124 -0.96 2.23 -0.87
CA ASN A 124 -0.17 1.88 0.30
C ASN A 124 0.93 0.87 -0.01
N VAL A 125 0.67 -0.11 -0.87
CA VAL A 125 1.69 -1.05 -1.36
C VAL A 125 2.80 -0.34 -2.11
N VAL A 126 2.47 0.58 -3.01
CA VAL A 126 3.48 1.33 -3.76
C VAL A 126 4.35 2.16 -2.81
N MET A 127 3.73 2.86 -1.86
CA MET A 127 4.45 3.63 -0.83
C MET A 127 5.35 2.72 0.02
N HIS A 128 4.87 1.55 0.40
CA HIS A 128 5.65 0.57 1.17
C HIS A 128 6.83 -0.01 0.37
N ALA A 129 6.65 -0.28 -0.92
CA ALA A 129 7.72 -0.72 -1.80
C ALA A 129 8.79 0.36 -1.97
N GLU A 130 8.39 1.63 -2.06
CA GLU A 130 9.33 2.76 -2.12
C GLU A 130 10.13 2.94 -0.83
N THR A 131 9.48 2.87 0.34
CA THR A 131 10.16 3.00 1.64
C THR A 131 11.13 1.85 1.89
N ARG A 132 10.81 0.63 1.41
CA ARG A 132 11.72 -0.52 1.48
C ARG A 132 12.98 -0.34 0.64
N ARG A 133 12.86 0.25 -0.57
CA ARG A 133 13.99 0.44 -1.50
C ARG A 133 14.95 1.53 -1.06
N LYS A 134 14.47 2.53 -0.31
CA LYS A 134 15.29 3.64 0.17
C LYS A 134 15.98 3.22 1.47
N ALA A 135 17.29 3.39 1.54
CA ALA A 135 18.07 3.06 2.74
C ALA A 135 17.68 3.93 3.95
N ASP A 136 17.21 5.14 3.68
CA ASP A 136 16.77 6.08 4.70
C ASP A 136 15.32 5.76 5.11
N ARG A 137 15.14 5.31 6.34
CA ARG A 137 13.83 5.12 6.99
C ARG A 137 13.20 6.47 7.33
N ALA A 138 13.05 7.33 6.33
CA ALA A 138 12.54 8.68 6.47
C ALA A 138 11.02 8.71 6.35
N VAL A 139 10.39 9.57 7.14
CA VAL A 139 8.93 9.82 7.10
C VAL A 139 8.55 10.68 5.90
N ILE A 140 9.51 11.46 5.37
CA ILE A 140 9.32 12.37 4.25
C ILE A 140 10.45 12.14 3.24
N PHE A 141 10.08 11.98 1.97
CA PHE A 141 11.04 11.99 0.87
C PHE A 141 10.84 13.28 0.08
N SER A 142 11.90 14.08 -0.01
CA SER A 142 11.99 15.19 -0.95
C SER A 142 13.14 14.94 -1.91
N LYS A 143 12.94 15.32 -3.16
CA LYS A 143 14.02 15.44 -4.15
C LYS A 143 14.03 16.88 -4.62
N ALA A 144 15.22 17.44 -4.80
CA ALA A 144 15.33 18.73 -5.47
C ALA A 144 14.77 18.61 -6.89
N VAL A 145 14.13 19.67 -7.38
CA VAL A 145 13.56 19.70 -8.73
C VAL A 145 14.66 19.45 -9.77
N ASP A 146 15.86 19.92 -9.50
CA ASP A 146 17.03 19.78 -10.38
C ASP A 146 17.51 18.33 -10.50
N GLU A 147 17.24 17.49 -9.50
CA GLU A 147 17.62 16.07 -9.45
C GLU A 147 16.55 15.14 -10.05
N LEU A 148 15.46 15.69 -10.58
CA LEU A 148 14.40 14.90 -11.22
C LEU A 148 14.88 14.30 -12.54
N SER A 149 14.59 13.01 -12.70
CA SER A 149 14.72 12.29 -13.98
C SER A 149 13.95 13.02 -15.08
N ALA A 150 14.45 12.97 -16.32
CA ALA A 150 13.76 13.55 -17.47
C ALA A 150 12.31 13.05 -17.63
N LYS A 151 12.04 11.81 -17.19
CA LYS A 151 10.69 11.22 -17.20
C LYS A 151 9.75 11.77 -16.14
N ASP A 152 10.29 12.36 -15.06
CA ASP A 152 9.51 12.81 -13.90
C ASP A 152 9.34 14.34 -13.90
N ARG A 153 9.94 15.05 -14.87
CA ARG A 153 9.87 16.52 -14.97
C ARG A 153 8.44 17.05 -15.15
N TRP A 154 7.55 16.26 -15.75
CA TRP A 154 6.15 16.64 -15.91
C TRP A 154 5.41 16.81 -14.56
N LEU A 155 5.89 16.15 -13.49
CA LEU A 155 5.30 16.28 -12.15
C LEU A 155 5.40 17.72 -11.62
N VAL A 156 6.43 18.46 -12.01
CA VAL A 156 6.61 19.85 -11.58
C VAL A 156 5.46 20.72 -12.07
N ASP A 157 4.99 20.48 -13.29
CA ASP A 157 3.89 21.22 -13.88
C ASP A 157 2.54 20.76 -13.33
N ALA A 158 2.35 19.44 -13.21
CA ALA A 158 1.11 18.85 -12.69
C ALA A 158 0.87 19.12 -11.19
N CYS A 159 1.92 19.31 -10.39
CA CYS A 159 1.83 19.56 -8.96
C CYS A 159 1.86 21.06 -8.57
N LYS A 160 1.77 21.99 -9.53
CA LYS A 160 1.64 23.42 -9.23
C LYS A 160 0.35 23.67 -8.46
N VAL A 161 0.47 24.09 -7.21
CA VAL A 161 -0.67 24.50 -6.39
C VAL A 161 -1.06 25.92 -6.78
N PRO A 162 -2.33 26.21 -7.17
CA PRO A 162 -2.77 27.56 -7.50
C PRO A 162 -2.47 28.52 -6.34
N GLY A 163 -1.73 29.60 -6.61
CA GLY A 163 -1.40 30.64 -5.62
C GLY A 163 -0.02 30.54 -4.96
N THR A 164 0.85 29.59 -5.35
CA THR A 164 2.21 29.45 -4.80
C THR A 164 3.33 30.00 -5.71
N GLU A 165 2.98 30.68 -6.80
CA GLU A 165 3.92 31.14 -7.84
C GLU A 165 4.95 32.19 -7.35
N GLY A 166 4.80 32.73 -6.13
CA GLY A 166 5.72 33.71 -5.54
C GLY A 166 6.59 33.23 -4.37
N ALA A 167 6.46 31.98 -3.91
CA ALA A 167 7.18 31.52 -2.71
C ALA A 167 8.60 31.03 -3.00
N ALA A 168 8.85 30.47 -4.19
CA ALA A 168 10.17 29.95 -4.56
C ALA A 168 11.22 31.05 -4.83
N ALA A 169 10.79 32.25 -5.23
CA ALA A 169 11.69 33.35 -5.59
C ALA A 169 12.26 34.15 -4.40
N LYS A 170 11.81 33.92 -3.16
CA LYS A 170 12.29 34.66 -1.98
C LYS A 170 13.38 33.96 -1.16
N ALA A 171 13.76 32.73 -1.50
CA ALA A 171 14.77 31.98 -0.73
C ALA A 171 16.22 32.16 -1.22
N SER A 172 16.46 32.85 -2.34
CA SER A 172 17.79 32.92 -2.98
C SER A 172 18.54 34.25 -2.82
N THR A 173 18.10 35.19 -1.97
CA THR A 173 18.88 36.42 -1.72
C THR A 173 18.69 36.95 -0.30
N SER A 174 19.49 36.43 0.63
CA SER A 174 20.15 37.22 1.68
C SER A 174 21.20 36.35 2.39
N GLY A 175 22.42 36.40 1.88
CA GLY A 175 23.57 36.09 2.71
C GLY A 175 23.68 37.18 3.77
N ASP A 176 23.26 36.87 5.00
CA ASP A 176 23.79 37.55 6.18
C ASP A 176 23.85 36.59 7.36
N SER A 177 25.06 36.30 7.78
CA SER A 177 25.40 35.38 8.85
C SER A 177 24.93 35.94 10.20
N LYS A 178 23.92 35.33 10.82
CA LYS A 178 23.69 35.46 12.27
C LYS A 178 23.62 34.08 12.92
N SER A 179 24.65 33.79 13.70
CA SER A 179 24.75 32.64 14.59
C SER A 179 23.63 32.66 15.63
N TYR A 180 22.73 31.67 15.58
CA TYR A 180 21.75 31.45 16.64
C TYR A 180 22.39 30.64 17.78
N GLY A 181 22.76 31.34 18.86
CA GLY A 181 23.02 30.71 20.15
C GLY A 181 21.73 30.18 20.80
N PRO A 182 21.83 29.27 21.78
CA PRO A 182 20.66 28.60 22.36
C PRO A 182 19.73 29.56 23.13
N PRO A 183 18.41 29.29 23.15
CA PRO A 183 17.41 30.22 23.66
C PRO A 183 17.50 30.47 25.17
N PRO A 184 17.14 31.67 25.66
CA PRO A 184 17.28 32.03 27.08
C PRO A 184 16.25 31.29 27.96
N LYS A 185 16.71 30.79 29.11
CA LYS A 185 15.87 30.13 30.12
C LYS A 185 14.96 31.14 30.82
N LYS A 186 13.64 30.90 30.84
CA LYS A 186 12.65 31.70 31.57
C LYS A 186 12.94 31.67 33.08
N LYS A 187 13.13 32.85 33.70
CA LYS A 187 13.27 33.01 35.16
C LYS A 187 11.94 32.69 35.85
N LYS A 188 11.93 31.72 36.79
CA LYS A 188 10.83 31.52 37.75
C LYS A 188 10.73 32.76 38.64
N ARG A 189 9.59 33.45 38.66
CA ARG A 189 9.26 34.46 39.67
C ARG A 189 9.05 33.74 41.01
N LYS A 190 9.94 34.00 41.98
CA LYS A 190 9.77 33.64 43.38
C LYS A 190 8.91 34.70 44.07
N GLY A 191 7.77 34.26 44.60
CA GLY A 191 7.28 34.51 45.97
C GLY A 191 6.78 35.90 46.36
N LEU A 192 5.79 35.87 47.28
CA LEU A 192 5.42 36.78 48.37
C LEU A 192 3.91 36.57 48.58
N SER A 193 3.33 36.39 49.76
CA SER A 193 3.73 36.11 51.14
C SER A 193 2.44 35.64 51.82
#